data_AF-A0A1I3GX83-F1
#
_entry.id   AF-A0A1I3GX83-F1
#
_cell.length_a   1.000
_cell.length_b   1.000
_cell.length_c   1.000
_cell.angle_alpha   90.00
_cell.angle_beta   90.00
_cell.angle_gamma   90.00
#
_symmetry.space_group_name_H-M   'P 1'
#
loop_
_entity.id
_entity.type
_entity.pdbx_description
1 polymer ?
#
loop_
_entity_poly.entity_id
_entity_poly.type
_entity_poly.pdbx_seq_one_letter_code
_entity_poly.pdbx_strand_id
1 'polypeptide(L)'
;MKYVFRLVVGFVILNLIQCTTIEDDKSFFFFHMSDTQFGFFNKNEDYIQEKINVEKAISEANRLRPKFVIVTGDLVRIPGNSTQIVAYKTVADQMRVT
;
A
#
# COMPACT_ATOMS: atom_id res chain seq x y z
N MET A 1 -54.15 -24.94 -12.10
CA MET A 1 -53.76 -23.57 -11.70
C MET A 1 -52.83 -23.50 -10.49
N LYS A 2 -53.10 -24.17 -9.36
CA LYS A 2 -52.25 -24.08 -8.15
C LYS A 2 -50.78 -24.49 -8.36
N TYR A 3 -50.52 -25.52 -9.16
CA TYR A 3 -49.15 -25.98 -9.46
C TYR A 3 -48.38 -25.01 -10.37
N VAL A 4 -49.05 -24.43 -11.36
CA VAL A 4 -48.47 -23.41 -12.26
C VAL A 4 -48.08 -22.17 -11.47
N PHE A 5 -48.93 -21.74 -10.53
CA PHE A 5 -48.63 -20.61 -9.65
C PHE A 5 -47.40 -20.87 -8.76
N ARG A 6 -47.29 -22.07 -8.18
CA ARG A 6 -46.12 -22.47 -7.37
C ARG A 6 -44.83 -22.54 -8.19
N LEU A 7 -44.92 -22.97 -9.44
CA LEU A 7 -43.78 -23.06 -10.36
C LEU A 7 -43.30 -21.67 -10.77
N VAL A 8 -44.21 -20.75 -11.10
CA VAL A 8 -43.89 -19.35 -11.42
C VAL A 8 -43.26 -18.64 -10.21
N VAL A 9 -43.83 -18.80 -9.01
CA VAL A 9 -43.26 -18.22 -7.78
C VAL A 9 -41.87 -18.78 -7.48
N GLY A 10 -41.69 -20.10 -7.62
CA GLY A 10 -40.38 -20.73 -7.45
C GLY A 10 -39.34 -20.20 -8.46
N PHE A 11 -39.74 -20.00 -9.71
CA PHE A 11 -38.87 -19.45 -10.75
C PHE A 11 -38.48 -17.99 -10.47
N VAL A 12 -39.43 -17.16 -10.00
CA VAL A 12 -39.15 -15.77 -9.60
C VAL A 12 -38.19 -15.72 -8.42
N ILE A 13 -38.37 -16.57 -7.40
CA ILE A 13 -37.46 -16.65 -6.24
C ILE A 13 -36.06 -17.11 -6.69
N LEU A 14 -35.96 -18.07 -7.62
CA LEU A 14 -34.69 -18.55 -8.16
C LEU A 14 -33.92 -17.46 -8.93
N ASN A 15 -34.63 -16.60 -9.67
CA ASN A 15 -34.03 -15.47 -10.39
C ASN A 15 -33.63 -14.33 -9.44
N LEU A 16 -34.33 -14.15 -8.31
CA LEU A 16 -33.98 -13.16 -7.28
C LEU A 16 -32.76 -13.56 -6.42
N ILE A 17 -32.40 -14.86 -6.39
CA ILE A 17 -31.20 -15.37 -5.68
C ILE A 17 -29.92 -15.14 -6.50
N GLN A 18 -30.03 -14.81 -7.78
CA GLN A 18 -28.88 -14.42 -8.61
C GLN A 18 -28.48 -12.97 -8.35
N CYS A 19 -28.16 -12.65 -7.10
CA CYS A 19 -27.33 -11.50 -6.78
C CYS A 19 -25.90 -11.90 -7.17
N THR A 20 -25.48 -11.40 -8.32
CA THR A 20 -24.16 -11.60 -8.90
C THR A 20 -23.07 -11.10 -7.95
N THR A 21 -22.35 -12.02 -7.32
CA THR A 21 -20.98 -11.76 -6.86
C THR A 21 -20.08 -11.74 -8.08
N ILE A 22 -20.00 -10.60 -8.79
CA ILE A 22 -18.85 -10.32 -9.65
C ILE A 22 -17.85 -9.58 -8.77
N GLU A 23 -17.09 -10.31 -7.96
CA GLU A 23 -15.80 -9.82 -7.50
C GLU A 23 -14.78 -10.22 -8.57
N ASP A 24 -14.55 -9.33 -9.53
CA ASP A 24 -13.24 -9.28 -10.19
C ASP A 24 -12.52 -8.05 -9.63
N ASP A 25 -12.23 -8.06 -8.33
CA ASP A 25 -11.40 -7.01 -7.73
C ASP A 25 -9.92 -7.27 -8.03
N LYS A 26 -9.57 -7.15 -9.32
CA LYS A 26 -8.18 -7.04 -9.78
C LYS A 26 -7.61 -5.64 -9.53
N SER A 27 -8.39 -4.73 -8.93
CA SER A 27 -7.86 -3.43 -8.57
C SER A 27 -6.90 -3.62 -7.38
N PHE A 28 -5.79 -2.89 -7.40
CA PHE A 28 -4.89 -2.86 -6.26
C PHE A 28 -4.46 -1.43 -6.01
N PHE A 29 -4.32 -1.12 -4.73
CA PHE A 29 -3.82 0.15 -4.26
C PHE A 29 -2.39 -0.03 -3.78
N PHE A 30 -1.50 0.86 -4.22
CA PHE A 30 -0.09 0.83 -3.87
C PHE A 30 0.44 2.24 -3.66
N PHE A 31 1.55 2.34 -2.94
CA PHE A 31 2.25 3.60 -2.73
C PHE A 31 3.52 3.65 -3.59
N HIS A 32 3.79 4.83 -4.13
CA HIS A 32 5.05 5.16 -4.77
C HIS A 32 5.67 6.36 -4.04
N MET A 33 6.92 6.18 -3.63
CA MET A 33 7.75 7.22 -3.00
C MET A 33 9.05 7.35 -3.78
N SER A 34 9.71 8.50 -3.68
CA SER A 34 10.96 8.74 -4.39
C SER A 34 11.93 9.61 -3.60
N ASP A 35 13.22 9.47 -3.91
CA ASP A 35 14.29 10.41 -3.55
C ASP A 35 14.36 10.75 -2.05
N THR A 36 14.48 9.72 -1.20
CA THR A 36 14.58 9.93 0.25
C THR A 36 15.88 10.61 0.67
N GLN A 37 16.93 10.52 -0.17
CA GLN A 37 18.21 11.23 -0.10
C GLN A 37 18.80 11.39 1.31
N PHE A 38 18.86 10.31 2.12
CA PHE A 38 19.40 10.39 3.48
C PHE A 38 20.77 11.08 3.49
N GLY A 39 20.89 12.18 4.25
CA GLY A 39 22.09 13.03 4.31
C GLY A 39 22.05 14.29 3.44
N PHE A 40 20.90 14.64 2.84
CA PHE A 40 20.75 15.78 1.93
C PHE A 40 20.56 17.12 2.64
N PHE A 41 19.59 17.22 3.55
CA PHE A 41 19.18 18.48 4.19
C PHE A 41 20.32 19.13 4.95
N ASN A 42 21.03 18.36 5.79
CA ASN A 42 22.17 18.88 6.55
C ASN A 42 23.53 18.50 5.94
N LYS A 43 23.64 18.51 4.61
CA LYS A 43 24.92 18.37 3.88
C LYS A 43 25.80 17.17 4.29
N ASN A 44 25.19 16.04 4.68
CA ASN A 44 25.81 14.80 5.21
C ASN A 44 26.31 14.87 6.66
N GLU A 45 26.08 15.95 7.40
CA GLU A 45 26.38 16.01 8.84
C GLU A 45 25.44 15.09 9.64
N ASP A 46 24.16 15.04 9.25
CA ASP A 46 23.16 14.11 9.78
C ASP A 46 22.09 13.76 8.73
N TYR A 47 21.12 12.93 9.14
CA TYR A 47 19.97 12.50 8.34
C TYR A 47 18.63 12.66 9.09
N ILE A 48 18.56 13.58 10.06
CA ILE A 48 17.41 13.69 10.97
C ILE A 48 16.15 14.09 10.19
N GLN A 49 16.27 15.03 9.26
CA GLN A 49 15.12 15.54 8.51
C GLN A 49 14.56 14.50 7.54
N GLU A 50 15.41 13.74 6.86
CA GLU A 50 15.02 12.66 5.97
C GLU A 50 14.35 11.54 6.75
N LYS A 51 14.92 11.17 7.90
CA LYS A 51 14.31 10.20 8.82
C LYS A 51 12.88 10.63 9.20
N ILE A 52 12.69 11.88 9.64
CA ILE A 52 11.35 12.40 10.00
C ILE A 52 10.38 12.33 8.80
N ASN A 53 10.84 12.69 7.61
CA ASN A 53 9.99 12.69 6.41
C ASN A 53 9.57 11.27 6.02
N VAL A 54 10.50 10.32 6.02
CA VAL A 54 10.21 8.92 5.69
C VAL A 54 9.35 8.28 6.78
N GLU A 55 9.59 8.55 8.07
CA GLU A 55 8.76 8.04 9.17
C GLU A 55 7.30 8.50 9.04
N LYS A 56 7.07 9.75 8.61
CA LYS A 56 5.70 10.25 8.31
C LYS A 56 5.07 9.50 7.13
N ALA A 57 5.82 9.31 6.05
CA ALA A 57 5.31 8.59 4.88
C ALA A 57 5.00 7.11 5.21
N ILE A 58 5.83 6.45 6.00
CA ILE A 58 5.61 5.10 6.51
C ILE A 58 4.39 5.05 7.44
N SER A 59 4.20 6.05 8.31
CA SER A 59 3.01 6.13 9.16
C SER A 59 1.72 6.15 8.33
N GLU A 60 1.68 6.96 7.27
CA GLU A 60 0.52 7.00 6.37
C GLU A 60 0.36 5.72 5.56
N ALA A 61 1.45 5.13 5.06
CA ALA A 61 1.42 3.85 4.37
C ALA A 61 0.85 2.74 5.29
N ASN A 62 1.33 2.66 6.53
CA ASN A 62 0.85 1.72 7.52
C ASN A 62 -0.64 1.94 7.85
N ARG A 63 -1.11 3.19 7.90
CA ARG A 63 -2.53 3.52 8.14
C ARG A 63 -3.43 3.10 6.97
N LEU A 64 -2.97 3.33 5.74
CA LEU A 64 -3.75 3.10 4.52
C LEU A 64 -3.64 1.68 3.97
N ARG A 65 -2.67 0.90 4.46
CA ARG A 65 -2.46 -0.52 4.12
C ARG A 65 -2.43 -0.81 2.60
N PRO A 66 -1.53 -0.16 1.83
CA PRO A 66 -1.34 -0.52 0.42
C PRO A 66 -0.86 -1.98 0.30
N LYS A 67 -1.15 -2.60 -0.86
CA LYS A 67 -0.72 -3.98 -1.15
C LYS A 67 0.80 -4.11 -1.17
N PHE A 68 1.47 -3.08 -1.65
CA PHE A 68 2.92 -2.94 -1.59
C PHE A 68 3.31 -1.46 -1.73
N VAL A 69 4.58 -1.20 -1.46
CA VAL A 69 5.19 0.12 -1.57
C VAL A 69 6.39 0.03 -2.49
N ILE A 70 6.50 0.95 -3.44
CA ILE A 70 7.68 1.12 -4.29
C ILE A 70 8.40 2.38 -3.83
N VAL A 71 9.70 2.29 -3.61
CA VAL A 71 10.58 3.45 -3.39
C VAL A 71 11.59 3.51 -4.54
N THR A 72 11.65 4.61 -5.26
CA THR A 72 12.54 4.80 -6.43
C THR A 72 13.52 5.94 -6.22
N GLY A 73 14.67 5.90 -6.90
CA GLY A 73 15.60 7.03 -6.94
C GLY A 73 16.29 7.31 -5.60
N ASP A 74 17.50 7.85 -5.69
CA ASP A 74 18.34 8.43 -4.64
C ASP A 74 17.91 8.15 -3.18
N LEU A 75 18.03 6.88 -2.74
CA LEU A 75 17.65 6.50 -1.38
C LEU A 75 18.55 7.18 -0.33
N VAL A 76 19.83 7.27 -0.66
CA VAL A 76 20.91 7.86 0.13
C VAL A 76 21.64 8.89 -0.74
N ARG A 77 22.20 9.94 -0.13
CA ARG A 77 22.89 10.98 -0.87
C ARG A 77 24.26 10.55 -1.39
N ILE A 78 25.03 9.84 -0.57
CA ILE A 78 26.36 9.34 -0.95
C ILE A 78 26.23 7.84 -1.28
N PRO A 79 26.39 7.42 -2.55
CA PRO A 79 26.38 6.01 -2.91
C PRO A 79 27.40 5.21 -2.10
N GLY A 80 26.97 4.10 -1.51
CA GLY A 80 27.83 3.22 -0.71
C GLY A 80 28.11 3.70 0.72
N ASN A 81 27.56 4.84 1.16
CA ASN A 81 27.72 5.28 2.55
C ASN A 81 26.94 4.35 3.50
N SER A 82 27.65 3.54 4.28
CA SER A 82 27.07 2.54 5.16
C SER A 82 26.15 3.15 6.22
N THR A 83 26.50 4.31 6.78
CA THR A 83 25.68 4.99 7.80
C THR A 83 24.33 5.42 7.22
N GLN A 84 24.30 6.07 6.05
CA GLN A 84 23.06 6.48 5.39
C GLN A 84 22.22 5.26 4.98
N ILE A 85 22.87 4.20 4.49
CA ILE A 85 22.19 2.96 4.09
C ILE A 85 21.54 2.27 5.29
N VAL A 86 22.28 2.15 6.42
CA VAL A 86 21.74 1.56 7.65
C VAL A 86 20.58 2.41 8.16
N ALA A 87 20.72 3.73 8.21
CA ALA A 87 19.65 4.62 8.64
C ALA A 87 18.37 4.47 7.80
N TYR A 88 18.50 4.47 6.47
CA TYR A 88 17.38 4.23 5.56
C TYR A 88 16.72 2.87 5.84
N LYS A 89 17.51 1.79 5.91
CA LYS A 89 16.99 0.44 6.17
C LYS A 89 16.26 0.34 7.50
N THR A 90 16.84 0.90 8.57
CA THR A 90 16.22 0.90 9.91
C THR A 90 14.85 1.59 9.91
N VAL A 91 14.69 2.67 9.15
CA VAL A 91 13.39 3.34 9.01
C VAL A 91 12.46 2.51 8.11
N ALA A 92 12.95 2.00 6.99
CA ALA A 92 12.17 1.17 6.07
C ALA A 92 11.63 -0.13 6.72
N ASP A 93 12.38 -0.72 7.66
CA ASP A 93 11.98 -1.90 8.43
C ASP A 93 10.75 -1.64 9.33
N GLN A 94 10.36 -0.38 9.54
CA GLN A 94 9.12 -0.02 10.25
C GLN A 94 7.86 -0.21 9.39
N MET A 95 8.00 -0.51 8.10
CA MET A 95 6.89 -0.77 7.19
C MET A 95 6.17 -2.07 7.55
N ARG A 96 4.84 -2.04 7.67
CA ARG A 96 4.00 -3.18 8.06
C ARG A 96 3.16 -3.73 6.91
N VAL A 97 3.66 -3.67 5.68
CA VAL A 97 2.94 -4.23 4.52
C VAL A 97 2.63 -5.71 4.76
N THR A 98 1.36 -6.07 4.59
CA THR A 98 0.80 -7.41 4.84
C THR A 98 0.88 -8.32 3.63
#